data_AF-A0A7S0CUP3-F1
#
_entry.id   AF-A0A7S0CUP3-F1
#
_cell.length_a   1.000
_cell.length_b   1.000
_cell.length_c   1.000
_cell.angle_alpha   90.00
_cell.angle_beta   90.00
_cell.angle_gamma   90.00
#
_symmetry.space_group_name_H-M   'P 1'
#
loop_
_entity.id
_entity.type
_entity.pdbx_description
1 polymer ?
#
loop_
_entity_poly.entity_id
_entity_poly.type
_entity_poly.pdbx_seq_one_letter_code
_entity_poly.pdbx_strand_id
1 'polypeptide(L)'
;ADRHKSRWIAVPQRRVRSARRAAASAAEASYASRDAEAAEAKAKAAEEIAKQALAHAEKLERATLASDAEDAEKETLAERCGALEEDLAEARRLVAEAERRAAEDAAKLVSLEEETTRRAASSLPPGKPASPRPPPRDVPPRRRGASPPPGPPRARRSVRPESPSRRLRRRTRASPSRASPRAPAPAWRSPPRLSPWPPPPRRRATRMKPPPPRRRRGAPSARAAAAPRSTATCGGP
;
A
#
# COMPACT_ATOMS: atom_id res chain seq x y z
N ALA A 1 -3.99 -105.99 1.10
CA ALA A 1 -4.09 -105.61 2.52
C ALA A 1 -3.23 -104.37 2.75
N ASP A 2 -3.88 -103.21 2.69
CA ASP A 2 -3.32 -101.88 2.93
C ASP A 2 -2.61 -101.77 4.27
N ARG A 3 -1.33 -101.41 4.25
CA ARG A 3 -0.64 -100.82 5.41
C ARG A 3 0.33 -99.72 4.99
N HIS A 4 -0.15 -98.72 4.25
CA HIS A 4 0.49 -97.41 4.22
C HIS A 4 0.31 -96.73 5.58
N LYS A 5 1.14 -97.14 6.55
CA LYS A 5 1.22 -96.48 7.86
C LYS A 5 1.93 -95.15 7.68
N SER A 6 1.17 -94.06 7.63
CA SER A 6 1.65 -92.69 7.67
C SER A 6 2.57 -92.49 8.88
N ARG A 7 3.89 -92.50 8.65
CA ARG A 7 4.88 -92.03 9.63
C ARG A 7 4.78 -90.50 9.67
N TRP A 8 3.92 -89.99 10.54
CA TRP A 8 3.92 -88.57 10.86
C TRP A 8 5.25 -88.23 11.52
N ILE A 9 6.14 -87.57 10.77
CA ILE A 9 7.38 -87.03 11.29
C ILE A 9 6.99 -85.92 12.27
N ALA A 10 7.15 -86.18 13.57
CA ALA A 10 6.98 -85.18 14.60
C ALA A 10 8.04 -84.10 14.40
N VAL A 11 7.67 -83.01 13.73
CA VAL A 11 8.56 -81.86 13.56
C VAL A 11 8.91 -81.36 14.96
N PRO A 12 10.20 -81.25 15.32
CA PRO A 12 10.60 -80.81 16.65
C PRO A 12 10.01 -79.43 16.94
N GLN A 13 9.06 -79.36 17.88
CA GLN A 13 8.34 -78.14 18.26
C GLN A 13 9.29 -76.96 18.57
N ARG A 14 10.50 -77.25 19.04
CA ARG A 14 11.55 -76.28 19.30
C ARG A 14 12.02 -75.53 18.05
N ARG A 15 12.15 -76.21 16.90
CA ARG A 15 12.55 -75.60 15.62
C ARG A 15 11.43 -74.76 15.00
N VAL A 16 10.18 -75.18 15.17
CA VAL A 16 9.01 -74.41 14.75
C VAL A 16 8.87 -73.12 15.58
N ARG A 17 9.11 -73.19 16.89
CA ARG A 17 9.09 -72.03 17.78
C ARG A 17 10.22 -71.04 17.51
N SER A 18 11.43 -71.49 17.20
CA SER A 18 12.54 -70.59 16.84
C SER A 18 12.31 -69.91 15.50
N ALA A 19 11.80 -70.63 14.49
CA ALA A 19 11.45 -70.06 13.20
C ALA A 19 10.32 -69.02 13.32
N ARG A 20 9.30 -69.27 14.16
CA ARG A 20 8.25 -68.29 14.46
C ARG A 20 8.78 -67.01 15.10
N ARG A 21 9.73 -67.12 16.04
CA ARG A 21 10.34 -65.95 16.68
C ARG A 21 11.18 -65.14 15.70
N ALA A 22 11.98 -65.80 14.87
CA ALA A 22 12.75 -65.13 13.83
C ALA A 22 11.86 -64.40 12.81
N ALA A 23 10.77 -65.04 12.37
CA ALA A 23 9.79 -64.42 11.48
C ALA A 23 9.07 -63.22 12.13
N ALA A 24 8.74 -63.31 13.43
CA ALA A 24 8.15 -62.21 14.18
C ALA A 24 9.12 -61.02 14.28
N SER A 25 10.38 -61.26 14.62
CA SER A 25 11.41 -60.20 14.70
C SER A 25 11.72 -59.58 13.34
N ALA A 26 11.73 -60.36 12.25
CA ALA A 26 11.90 -59.83 10.90
C ALA A 26 10.71 -58.97 10.46
N ALA A 27 9.48 -59.34 10.86
CA ALA A 27 8.29 -58.53 10.62
C ALA A 27 8.35 -57.21 11.40
N GLU A 28 8.72 -57.25 12.69
CA GLU A 28 8.90 -56.04 13.52
C GLU A 28 9.95 -55.08 12.93
N ALA A 29 11.09 -55.61 12.48
CA ALA A 29 12.12 -54.81 11.82
C ALA A 29 11.62 -54.16 10.52
N SER A 30 10.78 -54.86 9.75
CA SER A 30 10.21 -54.35 8.51
C SER A 30 9.13 -53.28 8.73
N TYR A 31 8.40 -53.32 9.85
CA TYR A 31 7.48 -52.24 10.23
C TYR A 31 8.25 -51.01 10.72
N ALA A 32 9.28 -51.20 11.55
CA ALA A 32 10.09 -50.10 12.06
C ALA A 32 10.80 -49.31 10.94
N SER A 33 11.26 -49.97 9.87
CA SER A 33 11.86 -49.28 8.72
C SER A 33 10.85 -48.42 7.95
N ARG A 34 9.64 -48.94 7.75
CA ARG A 34 8.56 -48.18 7.09
C ARG A 34 8.08 -47.00 7.93
N ASP A 35 8.03 -47.16 9.24
CA ASP A 35 7.68 -46.08 10.16
C ASP A 35 8.77 -44.99 10.15
N ALA A 36 10.05 -45.35 10.02
CA ALA A 36 11.15 -44.41 9.87
C ALA A 36 11.08 -43.63 8.54
N GLU A 37 10.81 -44.32 7.42
CA GLU A 37 10.60 -43.68 6.11
C GLU A 37 9.38 -42.73 6.13
N ALA A 38 8.27 -43.15 6.76
CA ALA A 38 7.08 -42.32 6.91
C ALA A 38 7.34 -41.09 7.81
N ALA A 39 8.18 -41.23 8.83
CA ALA A 39 8.60 -40.12 9.68
C ALA A 39 9.49 -39.13 8.92
N GLU A 40 10.44 -39.62 8.11
CA GLU A 40 11.30 -38.77 7.28
C GLU A 40 10.49 -38.01 6.21
N ALA A 41 9.52 -38.67 5.57
CA ALA A 41 8.64 -38.04 4.60
C ALA A 41 7.80 -36.91 5.25
N LYS A 42 7.30 -37.13 6.47
CA LYS A 42 6.58 -36.10 7.23
C LYS A 42 7.49 -34.95 7.64
N ALA A 43 8.72 -35.23 8.04
CA ALA A 43 9.71 -34.21 8.38
C ALA A 43 10.03 -33.31 7.19
N LYS A 44 10.26 -33.90 6.00
CA LYS A 44 10.48 -33.14 4.76
C LYS A 44 9.26 -32.29 4.37
N ALA A 45 8.05 -32.83 4.49
CA ALA A 45 6.83 -32.07 4.24
C ALA A 45 6.66 -30.89 5.21
N ALA A 46 6.97 -31.10 6.50
CA ALA A 46 6.93 -30.04 7.50
C ALA A 46 7.99 -28.95 7.23
N GLU A 47 9.19 -29.33 6.77
CA GLU A 47 10.25 -28.39 6.39
C GLU A 47 9.83 -27.49 5.22
N GLU A 48 9.20 -28.05 4.19
CA GLU A 48 8.71 -27.28 3.05
C GLU A 48 7.56 -26.33 3.45
N ILE A 49 6.66 -26.77 4.32
CA ILE A 49 5.62 -25.89 4.87
C ILE A 49 6.26 -24.76 5.70
N ALA A 50 7.28 -25.06 6.49
CA ALA A 50 8.00 -24.04 7.26
C ALA A 50 8.70 -23.03 6.34
N LYS A 51 9.34 -23.47 5.26
CA LYS A 51 9.95 -22.59 4.24
C LYS A 51 8.89 -21.68 3.59
N GLN A 52 7.74 -22.24 3.23
CA GLN A 52 6.64 -21.46 2.65
C GLN A 52 6.07 -20.44 3.65
N ALA A 53 5.91 -20.83 4.91
CA ALA A 53 5.42 -19.95 5.96
C ALA A 53 6.39 -18.77 6.21
N LEU A 54 7.71 -19.04 6.24
CA LEU A 54 8.72 -17.98 6.36
C LEU A 54 8.72 -17.05 5.15
N ALA A 55 8.68 -17.61 3.93
CA ALA A 55 8.61 -16.80 2.71
C ALA A 55 7.34 -15.93 2.65
N HIS A 56 6.22 -16.43 3.17
CA HIS A 56 4.98 -15.66 3.28
C HIS A 56 5.07 -14.57 4.35
N ALA A 57 5.65 -14.88 5.52
CA ALA A 57 5.88 -13.92 6.59
C ALA A 57 6.76 -12.75 6.12
N GLU A 58 7.86 -13.02 5.41
CA GLU A 58 8.72 -11.97 4.85
C GLU A 58 7.98 -11.11 3.80
N LYS A 59 7.11 -11.71 2.98
CA LYS A 59 6.30 -10.96 2.01
C LYS A 59 5.33 -10.02 2.72
N LEU A 60 4.69 -10.51 3.79
CA LEU A 60 3.80 -9.69 4.60
C LEU A 60 4.56 -8.55 5.29
N GLU A 61 5.73 -8.82 5.87
CA GLU A 61 6.56 -7.79 6.50
C GLU A 61 6.97 -6.70 5.50
N ARG A 62 7.41 -7.09 4.30
CA ARG A 62 7.74 -6.12 3.24
C ARG A 62 6.51 -5.31 2.81
N ALA A 63 5.34 -5.95 2.71
CA ALA A 63 4.10 -5.26 2.36
C ALA A 63 3.62 -4.29 3.45
N THR A 64 3.74 -4.66 4.73
CA THR A 64 3.38 -3.78 5.84
C THR A 64 4.31 -2.58 5.92
N LEU A 65 5.63 -2.81 5.81
CA LEU A 65 6.60 -1.71 5.81
C LEU A 65 6.41 -0.76 4.62
N ALA A 66 6.02 -1.27 3.45
CA ALA A 66 5.69 -0.43 2.31
C ALA A 66 4.41 0.39 2.56
N SER A 67 3.37 -0.21 3.14
CA SER A 67 2.14 0.49 3.52
C SER A 67 2.41 1.61 4.53
N ASP A 68 3.20 1.32 5.57
CA ASP A 68 3.55 2.31 6.60
C ASP A 68 4.33 3.50 6.00
N ALA A 69 5.20 3.24 5.03
CA ALA A 69 5.93 4.29 4.32
C ALA A 69 4.99 5.16 3.47
N GLU A 70 4.04 4.57 2.75
CA GLU A 70 3.03 5.33 1.99
C GLU A 70 2.16 6.20 2.90
N ASP A 71 1.78 5.69 4.08
CA ASP A 71 0.96 6.45 5.03
C ASP A 71 1.73 7.61 5.65
N ALA A 72 3.02 7.42 5.97
CA ALA A 72 3.89 8.51 6.39
C ALA A 72 4.03 9.59 5.29
N GLU A 73 4.17 9.19 4.02
CA GLU A 73 4.20 10.14 2.90
C GLU A 73 2.87 10.92 2.79
N LYS A 74 1.72 10.25 2.93
CA LYS A 74 0.40 10.92 2.90
C LYS A 74 0.24 11.92 4.03
N GLU A 75 0.69 11.61 5.23
CA GLU A 75 0.65 12.53 6.38
C GLU A 75 1.47 13.79 6.08
N THR A 76 2.71 13.64 5.61
CA THR A 76 3.54 14.80 5.27
C THR A 76 2.97 15.64 4.11
N LEU A 77 2.32 14.99 3.14
CA LEU A 77 1.64 15.71 2.06
C LEU A 77 0.41 16.46 2.57
N ALA A 78 -0.35 15.88 3.49
CA ALA A 78 -1.49 16.54 4.11
C ALA A 78 -1.07 17.79 4.89
N GLU A 79 0.00 17.70 5.69
CA GLU A 79 0.58 18.86 6.38
C GLU A 79 1.00 19.98 5.42
N ARG A 80 1.67 19.61 4.32
CA ARG A 80 2.09 20.57 3.29
C ARG A 80 0.92 21.20 2.56
N CYS A 81 -0.14 20.44 2.27
CA CYS A 81 -1.36 20.98 1.70
C CYS A 81 -2.03 21.96 2.67
N GLY A 82 -2.13 21.61 3.95
CA GLY A 82 -2.65 22.51 4.99
C GLY A 82 -1.89 23.83 5.06
N ALA A 83 -0.55 23.77 5.10
CA ALA A 83 0.29 24.97 5.09
C ALA A 83 0.07 25.84 3.83
N LEU A 84 -0.07 25.22 2.65
CA LEU A 84 -0.35 25.96 1.42
C LEU A 84 -1.76 26.58 1.39
N GLU A 85 -2.75 25.94 2.03
CA GLU A 85 -4.08 26.50 2.19
C GLU A 85 -4.08 27.71 3.12
N GLU A 86 -3.30 27.66 4.20
CA GLU A 86 -3.07 28.79 5.12
C GLU A 86 -2.38 29.96 4.39
N ASP A 87 -1.28 29.69 3.69
CA ASP A 87 -0.55 30.68 2.87
C ASP A 87 -1.47 31.35 1.85
N LEU A 88 -2.34 30.56 1.20
CA LEU A 88 -3.29 31.06 0.21
C LEU A 88 -4.37 31.93 0.87
N ALA A 89 -4.86 31.56 2.05
CA ALA A 89 -5.81 32.36 2.81
C ALA A 89 -5.19 33.69 3.25
N GLU A 90 -3.92 33.68 3.71
CA GLU A 90 -3.19 34.89 4.06
C GLU A 90 -2.96 35.78 2.84
N ALA A 91 -2.52 35.22 1.71
CA ALA A 91 -2.34 35.96 0.47
C ALA A 91 -3.65 36.64 0.00
N ARG A 92 -4.79 35.94 0.10
CA ARG A 92 -6.10 36.53 -0.21
C ARG A 92 -6.45 37.70 0.71
N ARG A 93 -6.15 37.60 2.01
CA ARG A 93 -6.36 38.71 2.96
C ARG A 93 -5.48 39.91 2.62
N LEU A 94 -4.20 39.69 2.34
CA LEU A 94 -3.27 40.76 1.96
C LEU A 94 -3.69 41.46 0.66
N VAL A 95 -4.20 40.72 -0.32
CA VAL A 95 -4.75 41.29 -1.55
C VAL A 95 -5.98 42.15 -1.24
N ALA A 96 -6.93 41.66 -0.45
CA ALA A 96 -8.11 42.44 -0.08
C ALA A 96 -7.75 43.72 0.70
N GLU A 97 -6.75 43.65 1.59
CA GLU A 97 -6.23 44.83 2.29
C GLU A 97 -5.56 45.82 1.35
N ALA A 98 -4.77 45.34 0.38
CA ALA A 98 -4.13 46.19 -0.62
C ALA A 98 -5.15 46.87 -1.53
N GLU A 99 -6.18 46.15 -1.98
CA GLU A 99 -7.30 46.70 -2.75
C GLU A 99 -8.04 47.78 -1.97
N ARG A 100 -8.28 47.55 -0.68
CA ARG A 100 -8.89 48.55 0.20
C ARG A 100 -8.04 49.81 0.29
N ARG A 101 -6.73 49.69 0.55
CA ARG A 101 -5.81 50.85 0.60
C ARG A 101 -5.77 51.59 -0.73
N ALA A 102 -5.72 50.86 -1.86
CA ALA A 102 -5.75 51.46 -3.18
C ALA A 102 -7.06 52.24 -3.44
N ALA A 103 -8.21 51.72 -2.99
CA ALA A 103 -9.48 52.42 -3.08
C ALA A 103 -9.52 53.69 -2.19
N GLU A 104 -8.99 53.61 -0.97
CA GLU A 104 -8.85 54.76 -0.08
C GLU A 104 -7.94 55.85 -0.67
N ASP A 105 -6.81 55.47 -1.26
CA ASP A 105 -5.89 56.40 -1.91
C ASP A 105 -6.47 57.02 -3.19
N ALA A 106 -7.19 56.23 -4.00
CA ALA A 106 -7.92 56.74 -5.14
C ALA A 106 -9.00 57.77 -4.72
N ALA A 107 -9.74 57.51 -3.64
CA ALA A 107 -10.73 58.45 -3.11
C ALA A 107 -10.09 59.77 -2.64
N LYS A 108 -8.91 59.71 -2.00
CA LYS A 108 -8.15 60.92 -1.62
C LYS A 108 -7.72 61.73 -2.84
N LEU A 109 -7.23 61.06 -3.89
CA LEU A 109 -6.83 61.74 -5.12
C LEU A 109 -8.01 62.44 -5.79
N VAL A 110 -9.17 61.77 -5.91
CA VAL A 110 -10.40 62.39 -6.45
C VAL A 110 -10.82 63.61 -5.62
N SER A 111 -10.79 63.51 -4.28
CA SER A 111 -11.12 64.64 -3.40
C SER A 111 -10.16 65.83 -3.61
N LEU A 112 -8.86 65.57 -3.76
CA LEU A 112 -7.86 66.62 -4.04
C LEU A 112 -8.07 67.24 -5.44
N GLU A 113 -8.42 66.44 -6.45
CA GLU A 113 -8.79 66.92 -7.78
C GLU A 113 -10.04 67.82 -7.73
N GLU A 114 -11.07 67.43 -6.96
CA GLU A 114 -12.27 68.25 -6.76
C GLU A 114 -12.00 69.56 -6.00
N GLU A 115 -11.07 69.56 -5.04
CA GLU A 115 -10.67 70.76 -4.31
C GLU A 115 -9.85 71.71 -5.19
N THR A 116 -8.90 71.17 -5.96
CA THR A 116 -8.06 71.96 -6.87
C THR A 116 -8.89 72.57 -8.00
N THR A 117 -9.83 71.83 -8.57
CA THR A 117 -10.78 72.36 -9.57
C THR A 117 -11.71 73.43 -8.97
N ARG A 118 -12.22 73.26 -7.73
CA ARG A 118 -12.98 74.31 -7.03
C ARG A 118 -12.17 75.58 -6.82
N ARG A 119 -10.91 75.47 -6.39
CA ARG A 119 -10.00 76.63 -6.22
C ARG A 119 -9.66 77.30 -7.55
N ALA A 120 -9.43 76.54 -8.61
CA ALA A 120 -9.18 77.07 -9.94
C ALA A 120 -10.42 77.78 -10.53
N ALA A 121 -11.63 77.25 -10.30
CA ALA A 121 -12.87 77.88 -10.73
C ALA A 121 -13.17 79.19 -9.99
N SER A 122 -12.77 79.29 -8.71
CA SER A 122 -12.98 80.49 -7.89
C SER A 122 -11.90 81.57 -8.10
N SER A 123 -10.76 81.23 -8.70
CA SER A 123 -9.72 82.20 -9.09
C SER A 123 -9.89 82.77 -10.50
N LEU A 124 -10.84 82.27 -11.28
CA LEU A 124 -11.20 82.86 -12.57
C LEU A 124 -11.93 84.20 -12.33
N PRO A 125 -11.44 85.32 -12.88
CA PRO A 125 -12.19 86.58 -12.83
C PRO A 125 -13.54 86.39 -13.54
N PRO A 126 -14.61 87.13 -13.16
CA PRO A 126 -15.90 87.03 -13.83
C PRO A 126 -15.72 87.36 -15.31
N GLY A 127 -15.67 86.31 -16.14
CA GLY A 127 -15.63 86.45 -17.58
C GLY A 127 -16.92 87.12 -18.03
N LYS A 128 -16.79 88.22 -18.79
CA LYS A 128 -17.91 88.77 -19.57
C LYS A 128 -18.59 87.62 -20.33
N PRO A 129 -19.93 87.61 -20.44
CA PRO A 129 -20.65 86.53 -21.10
C PRO A 129 -20.06 86.33 -22.50
N ALA A 130 -19.52 85.13 -22.75
CA ALA A 130 -19.12 84.74 -24.08
C ALA A 130 -20.35 84.81 -24.96
N SER A 131 -20.24 85.59 -26.04
CA SER A 131 -21.30 85.75 -27.03
C SER A 131 -21.81 84.38 -27.48
N PRO A 132 -23.13 84.20 -27.68
CA PRO A 132 -23.70 82.93 -28.05
C PRO A 132 -23.02 82.43 -29.33
N ARG A 133 -22.37 81.27 -29.21
CA ARG A 133 -21.70 80.59 -30.31
C ARG A 133 -22.77 80.26 -31.36
N PRO A 134 -22.57 80.58 -32.65
CA PRO A 134 -23.55 80.27 -33.68
C PRO A 134 -23.80 78.75 -33.72
N PRO A 135 -25.04 78.32 -34.06
CA PRO A 135 -25.40 76.90 -34.07
C PRO A 135 -24.48 76.12 -35.02
N PRO A 136 -24.14 74.85 -34.68
CA PRO A 136 -23.34 74.03 -35.57
C PRO A 136 -24.09 73.88 -36.90
N ARG A 137 -23.45 74.28 -37.99
CA ARG A 137 -23.95 74.04 -39.35
C ARG A 137 -24.26 72.55 -39.51
N ASP A 138 -25.41 72.27 -40.10
CA ASP A 138 -25.88 70.94 -40.50
C ASP A 138 -24.76 70.15 -41.18
N VAL A 139 -24.12 69.25 -40.43
CA VAL A 139 -23.27 68.20 -40.99
C VAL A 139 -24.19 67.01 -41.26
N PRO A 140 -24.34 66.56 -42.50
CA PRO A 140 -25.20 65.41 -42.79
C PRO A 140 -24.70 64.19 -42.00
N PRO A 141 -25.61 63.32 -41.52
CA PRO A 141 -25.21 62.17 -40.73
C PRO A 141 -24.31 61.27 -41.58
N ARG A 142 -23.04 61.12 -41.15
CA ARG A 142 -22.17 60.07 -41.67
C ARG A 142 -22.89 58.74 -41.47
N ARG A 143 -23.23 58.08 -42.58
CA ARG A 143 -23.67 56.68 -42.61
C ARG A 143 -22.73 55.88 -41.72
N ARG A 144 -23.26 55.31 -40.63
CA ARG A 144 -22.59 54.26 -39.87
C ARG A 144 -22.46 53.07 -40.83
N GLY A 145 -21.31 52.98 -41.49
CA GLY A 145 -20.88 51.75 -42.14
C GLY A 145 -20.81 50.66 -41.08
N ALA A 146 -21.31 49.48 -41.44
CA ALA A 146 -21.42 48.30 -40.61
C ALA A 146 -20.15 48.02 -39.78
N SER A 147 -20.35 47.65 -38.53
CA SER A 147 -19.33 47.03 -37.69
C SER A 147 -18.68 45.87 -38.44
N PRO A 148 -17.34 45.78 -38.56
CA PRO A 148 -16.72 44.54 -38.98
C PRO A 148 -16.99 43.45 -37.93
N PRO A 149 -17.18 42.16 -38.33
CA PRO A 149 -17.35 41.08 -37.38
C PRO A 149 -16.08 40.91 -36.51
N PRO A 150 -16.21 40.42 -35.27
CA PRO A 150 -15.06 40.15 -34.42
C PRO A 150 -14.17 39.11 -35.10
N GLY A 151 -12.91 39.46 -35.34
CA GLY A 151 -11.91 38.52 -35.85
C GLY A 151 -11.64 37.38 -34.85
N PRO A 152 -11.15 36.22 -35.33
CA PRO A 152 -10.82 35.10 -34.45
C PRO A 152 -9.73 35.48 -33.44
N PRO A 153 -9.72 34.88 -32.24
CA PRO A 153 -8.72 35.18 -31.23
C PRO A 153 -7.32 34.89 -31.78
N ARG A 154 -6.45 35.91 -31.74
CA ARG A 154 -5.02 35.80 -32.03
C ARG A 154 -4.44 34.60 -31.27
N ALA A 155 -3.93 33.62 -32.00
CA ALA A 155 -3.09 32.57 -31.46
C ALA A 155 -1.89 33.22 -30.73
N ARG A 156 -1.94 33.20 -29.40
CA ARG A 156 -0.78 33.55 -28.58
C ARG A 156 0.28 32.49 -28.82
N ARG A 157 1.46 32.98 -29.22
CA ARG A 157 2.73 32.24 -29.30
C ARG A 157 2.79 31.11 -28.27
N SER A 158 2.92 29.90 -28.76
CA SER A 158 3.26 28.70 -28.01
C SER A 158 4.51 28.93 -27.17
N VAL A 159 4.34 29.20 -25.89
CA VAL A 159 5.41 29.07 -24.89
C VAL A 159 5.55 27.56 -24.67
N ARG A 160 6.60 27.01 -25.28
CA ARG A 160 6.99 25.61 -25.14
C ARG A 160 7.24 25.33 -23.65
N PRO A 161 6.58 24.35 -23.02
CA PRO A 161 6.92 23.98 -21.65
C PRO A 161 8.33 23.38 -21.66
N GLU A 162 9.27 24.01 -20.96
CA GLU A 162 10.57 23.40 -20.70
C GLU A 162 10.36 22.11 -19.90
N SER A 163 10.84 21.00 -20.45
CA SER A 163 10.84 19.71 -19.78
C SER A 163 11.55 19.80 -18.41
N PRO A 164 11.01 19.18 -17.34
CA PRO A 164 11.56 19.26 -15.99
C PRO A 164 12.99 18.69 -15.85
N SER A 165 13.48 17.97 -16.87
CA SER A 165 14.80 17.33 -16.88
C SER A 165 15.99 18.29 -17.02
N ARG A 166 15.80 19.59 -17.29
CA ARG A 166 16.92 20.56 -17.40
C ARG A 166 17.18 21.37 -16.13
N ARG A 167 16.24 21.41 -15.18
CA ARG A 167 16.38 22.20 -13.94
C ARG A 167 17.25 21.54 -12.87
N LEU A 168 17.65 20.28 -13.07
CA LEU A 168 18.51 19.54 -12.14
C LEU A 168 20.03 19.75 -12.36
N ARG A 169 20.47 20.37 -13.45
CA ARG A 169 21.91 20.50 -13.77
C ARG A 169 22.54 21.86 -13.45
N ARG A 170 21.76 22.84 -12.96
CA ARG A 170 22.26 24.19 -12.67
C ARG A 170 22.39 24.55 -11.19
N ARG A 171 22.04 23.64 -10.28
CA ARG A 171 22.14 23.84 -8.82
C ARG A 171 23.13 22.87 -8.17
N THR A 172 24.35 22.78 -8.73
CA THR A 172 25.49 22.13 -8.06
C THR A 172 26.71 23.05 -8.15
N ARG A 173 26.56 24.28 -7.66
CA ARG A 173 27.71 25.14 -7.37
C ARG A 173 27.41 26.07 -6.20
N ALA A 174 27.28 25.45 -5.02
CA ALA A 174 27.41 26.16 -3.76
C ALA A 174 27.84 25.12 -2.72
N SER A 175 29.14 25.00 -2.53
CA SER A 175 29.70 24.51 -1.27
C SER A 175 29.30 25.48 -0.16
N PRO A 176 29.04 24.95 1.04
CA PRO A 176 29.73 25.50 2.18
C PRO A 176 30.44 24.41 2.97
N SER A 177 31.72 24.67 3.24
CA SER A 177 32.46 24.02 4.30
C SER A 177 31.84 24.33 5.66
N ARG A 178 32.04 23.38 6.59
CA ARG A 178 32.38 23.63 8.01
C ARG A 178 31.21 23.86 8.97
N ALA A 179 30.73 22.75 9.54
CA ALA A 179 30.71 22.53 11.00
C ALA A 179 30.14 21.12 11.26
N SER A 180 31.00 20.18 11.66
CA SER A 180 30.56 18.93 12.28
C SER A 180 30.37 19.16 13.78
N PRO A 181 29.17 18.99 14.35
CA PRO A 181 29.06 18.53 15.71
C PRO A 181 29.14 16.99 15.71
N ARG A 182 30.09 16.46 16.49
CA ARG A 182 30.16 15.04 16.85
C ARG A 182 28.79 14.61 17.42
N ALA A 183 28.15 13.65 16.77
CA ALA A 183 27.02 12.95 17.37
C ALA A 183 27.50 12.19 18.64
N PRO A 184 26.77 12.25 19.77
CA PRO A 184 27.05 11.37 20.89
C PRO A 184 26.72 9.92 20.48
N ALA A 185 27.61 9.00 20.83
CA ALA A 185 27.40 7.57 20.63
C ALA A 185 26.08 7.12 21.28
N PRO A 186 25.26 6.29 20.62
CA PRO A 186 24.08 5.73 21.26
C PRO A 186 24.55 4.83 22.41
N ALA A 187 24.16 5.18 23.63
CA ALA A 187 24.26 4.30 24.77
C ALA A 187 23.40 3.07 24.48
N TRP A 188 24.04 1.94 24.20
CA TRP A 188 23.40 0.63 24.13
C TRP A 188 22.84 0.34 25.52
N ARG A 189 21.57 0.67 25.72
CA ARG A 189 20.80 0.23 26.88
C ARG A 189 20.73 -1.28 26.79
N SER A 190 21.28 -1.95 27.79
CA SER A 190 21.12 -3.38 28.02
C SER A 190 19.64 -3.78 27.84
N PRO A 191 19.35 -4.91 27.17
CA PRO A 191 17.97 -5.38 27.09
C PRO A 191 17.44 -5.64 28.50
N PRO A 192 16.16 -5.37 28.78
CA PRO A 192 15.58 -5.71 30.07
C PRO A 192 15.73 -7.22 30.28
N ARG A 193 16.26 -7.61 31.44
CA ARG A 193 16.29 -9.00 31.90
C ARG A 193 14.86 -9.53 31.83
N LEU A 194 14.62 -10.45 30.91
CA LEU A 194 13.37 -11.21 30.83
C LEU A 194 13.16 -11.89 32.18
N SER A 195 12.14 -11.45 32.92
CA SER A 195 11.61 -12.18 34.06
C SER A 195 11.29 -13.61 33.64
N PRO A 196 11.68 -14.64 34.41
CA PRO A 196 11.35 -16.01 34.08
C PRO A 196 9.82 -16.15 34.15
N TRP A 197 9.24 -16.62 33.04
CA TRP A 197 7.85 -17.05 33.01
C TRP A 197 7.56 -18.00 34.18
N PRO A 198 6.39 -17.93 34.83
CA PRO A 198 6.04 -18.91 35.82
C PRO A 198 6.00 -20.30 35.16
N PRO A 199 6.53 -21.36 35.80
CA PRO A 199 6.45 -22.69 35.24
C PRO A 199 4.98 -23.11 35.10
N PRO A 200 4.63 -23.90 34.06
CA PRO A 200 3.26 -24.38 33.90
C PRO A 200 2.86 -25.23 35.11
N PRO A 201 1.57 -25.22 35.52
CA PRO A 201 1.11 -26.02 36.63
C PRO A 201 1.38 -27.50 36.36
N ARG A 202 2.06 -28.17 37.30
CA ARG A 202 2.28 -29.62 37.28
C ARG A 202 0.92 -30.32 37.21
N ARG A 203 0.54 -30.77 36.01
CA ARG A 203 -0.58 -31.69 35.83
C ARG A 203 -0.25 -32.97 36.60
N ARG A 204 -0.91 -33.15 37.74
CA ARG A 204 -1.00 -34.43 38.44
C ARG A 204 -1.52 -35.45 37.41
N ALA A 205 -0.74 -36.47 37.11
CA ALA A 205 -1.16 -37.56 36.26
C ALA A 205 -2.34 -38.28 36.94
N THR A 206 -3.56 -37.86 36.63
CA THR A 206 -4.72 -38.68 36.91
C THR A 206 -4.61 -39.88 35.98
N ARG A 207 -4.38 -41.04 36.61
CA ARG A 207 -4.39 -42.36 35.98
C ARG A 207 -5.78 -42.60 35.40
N MET A 208 -6.01 -42.08 34.19
CA MET A 208 -7.21 -42.37 33.41
C MET A 208 -7.14 -43.86 33.05
N LYS A 209 -8.01 -44.66 33.68
CA LYS A 209 -8.27 -46.04 33.24
C LYS A 209 -8.64 -45.98 31.75
N PRO A 210 -8.03 -46.80 30.88
CA PRO A 210 -8.47 -46.88 29.50
C PRO A 210 -9.93 -47.38 29.47
N PRO A 211 -10.79 -46.85 28.57
CA PRO A 211 -12.15 -47.35 28.43
C PRO A 211 -12.13 -48.81 27.94
N PRO A 212 -13.13 -49.63 28.30
CA PRO A 212 -13.19 -51.02 27.87
C PRO A 212 -13.37 -51.12 26.34
N PRO A 213 -12.85 -52.19 25.70
CA PRO A 213 -12.96 -52.34 24.25
C PRO A 213 -14.43 -52.51 23.83
N ARG A 214 -14.90 -51.62 22.95
CA ARG A 214 -16.19 -51.76 22.26
C ARG A 214 -16.17 -53.03 21.40
N ARG A 215 -17.02 -54.01 21.72
CA ARG A 215 -17.36 -55.14 20.83
C ARG A 215 -17.86 -54.58 19.49
N ARG A 216 -17.08 -54.78 18.42
CA ARG A 216 -17.53 -54.57 17.05
C ARG A 216 -18.58 -55.65 16.72
N ARG A 217 -19.86 -55.28 16.72
CA ARG A 217 -20.88 -56.04 15.97
C ARG A 217 -20.68 -55.76 14.48
N GLY A 218 -20.83 -56.80 13.67
CA GLY A 218 -20.36 -56.90 12.30
C GLY A 218 -20.86 -55.81 11.36
N ALA A 219 -19.99 -55.46 10.40
CA ALA A 219 -20.40 -54.77 9.19
C ALA A 219 -20.93 -55.81 8.18
N PRO A 220 -22.06 -55.57 7.50
CA PRO A 220 -22.49 -56.41 6.40
C PRO A 220 -21.63 -56.17 5.15
N SER A 221 -21.38 -57.26 4.44
CA SER A 221 -20.73 -57.33 3.14
C SER A 221 -21.43 -56.44 2.10
N ALA A 222 -20.70 -55.45 1.56
CA ALA A 222 -21.15 -54.66 0.42
C ALA A 222 -20.45 -55.14 -0.86
N ARG A 223 -21.21 -56.00 -1.54
CA ARG A 223 -21.25 -56.33 -2.96
C ARG A 223 -20.65 -55.27 -3.92
N ALA A 224 -19.75 -55.76 -4.77
CA ALA A 224 -19.32 -55.30 -6.10
C ALA A 224 -19.87 -53.96 -6.64
N ALA A 225 -18.95 -53.02 -6.92
CA ALA A 225 -19.17 -51.92 -7.85
C ALA A 225 -18.14 -52.00 -8.99
N ALA A 226 -18.66 -51.80 -10.19
CA ALA A 226 -18.09 -52.13 -11.49
C ALA A 226 -16.91 -51.25 -11.93
N ALA A 227 -16.09 -51.80 -12.83
CA ALA A 227 -14.97 -51.17 -13.50
C ALA A 227 -15.39 -49.96 -14.37
N PRO A 228 -14.56 -48.90 -14.48
CA PRO A 228 -14.76 -47.86 -15.48
C PRO A 228 -14.21 -48.28 -16.85
N ARG A 229 -15.06 -48.21 -17.89
CA ARG A 229 -14.65 -48.30 -19.29
C ARG A 229 -14.08 -46.96 -19.76
N SER A 230 -12.88 -47.01 -20.34
CA SER A 230 -12.27 -45.93 -21.12
C SER A 230 -12.95 -45.81 -22.48
N THR A 231 -13.35 -44.61 -22.86
CA THR A 231 -13.61 -44.17 -24.24
C THR A 231 -13.26 -42.68 -24.28
N ALA A 232 -12.16 -42.29 -24.90
CA ALA A 232 -11.94 -42.15 -26.34
C ALA A 232 -12.06 -40.67 -26.74
N THR A 233 -10.91 -40.17 -27.16
CA THR A 233 -10.55 -38.86 -27.66
C THR A 233 -11.14 -38.62 -29.05
N CYS A 234 -11.81 -37.48 -29.24
CA CYS A 234 -11.98 -36.79 -30.52
C CYS A 234 -11.90 -35.29 -30.14
N GLY A 235 -10.96 -34.47 -30.60
CA GLY A 235 -10.50 -34.33 -31.98
C GLY A 235 -11.42 -33.33 -32.69
N GLY A 236 -11.10 -32.03 -32.62
CA GLY A 236 -11.77 -30.98 -33.38
C GLY A 236 -10.74 -29.96 -33.87
N PRO A 237 -10.68 -29.65 -35.18
CA PRO A 237 -10.17 -28.36 -35.63
C PRO A 237 -11.16 -27.23 -35.32
#